data_AF-A0A2R7S643-F1
#
_entry.id   AF-A0A2R7S643-F1
#
_cell.length_a   1.000
_cell.length_b   1.000
_cell.length_c   1.000
_cell.angle_alpha   90.00
_cell.angle_beta   90.00
_cell.angle_gamma   90.00
#
_symmetry.space_group_name_H-M   'P 1'
#
loop_
_entity.id
_entity.type
_entity.pdbx_description
1 polymer ?
#
loop_
_entity_poly.entity_id
_entity_poly.type
_entity_poly.pdbx_seq_one_letter_code
_entity_poly.pdbx_strand_id
1 'polypeptide(L)'
;YVLSYRNNGPSTATGVVVSDSFSIPGGDNGLLVLSISPSKAGASCNITAGTVLTGAASYSCTVGTMANGEVQTITMVTRPLYQPGNAGRSFSNTASVSTSSVENPTGGNNGNNSKTAVLTVLPALLDLLVNTTDLVDPVPYFSGSTWLDYRVRVTNIGPSYG
;
A
#
# COMPACT_ATOMS: atom_id res chain seq x y z
N TYR A 1 -1.86 -5.18 -2.46
CA TYR A 1 -1.50 -5.45 -3.87
C TYR A 1 -1.26 -6.94 -4.05
N VAL A 2 -1.58 -7.47 -5.23
CA VAL A 2 -1.35 -8.88 -5.59
C VAL A 2 -0.49 -8.92 -6.84
N LEU A 3 0.70 -9.52 -6.71
CA LEU A 3 1.57 -9.85 -7.83
C LEU A 3 1.21 -11.24 -8.34
N SER A 4 0.90 -11.38 -9.63
CA SER A 4 0.66 -12.68 -10.27
C SER A 4 1.72 -12.95 -11.32
N TYR A 5 2.28 -14.15 -11.32
CA TYR A 5 3.30 -14.60 -12.25
C TYR A 5 3.04 -16.05 -12.67
N ARG A 6 3.53 -16.41 -13.86
CA ARG A 6 3.26 -17.70 -14.49
C ARG A 6 4.49 -18.23 -15.20
N ASN A 7 4.74 -19.52 -15.06
CA ASN A 7 5.65 -20.21 -15.96
C ASN A 7 4.90 -20.53 -17.28
N ASN A 8 5.22 -19.85 -18.37
CA ASN A 8 4.59 -20.07 -19.68
C ASN A 8 5.16 -21.29 -20.44
N GLY A 9 6.08 -22.05 -19.83
CA GLY A 9 6.66 -23.24 -20.42
C GLY A 9 7.78 -22.94 -21.43
N PRO A 10 8.18 -23.95 -22.22
CA PRO A 10 7.58 -25.29 -22.33
C PRO A 10 7.95 -26.24 -21.18
N SER A 11 8.98 -25.93 -20.39
CA SER A 11 9.53 -26.79 -19.33
C SER A 11 9.23 -26.26 -17.92
N THR A 12 9.54 -27.07 -16.91
CA THR A 12 9.55 -26.66 -15.51
C THR A 12 10.67 -25.65 -15.26
N ALA A 13 10.34 -24.52 -14.63
CA ALA A 13 11.31 -23.54 -14.16
C ALA A 13 11.82 -23.93 -12.76
N THR A 14 13.12 -23.76 -12.55
CA THR A 14 13.83 -24.05 -11.30
C THR A 14 14.53 -22.81 -10.76
N GLY A 15 14.76 -22.78 -9.44
CA GLY A 15 15.43 -21.65 -8.79
C GLY A 15 14.69 -20.33 -8.97
N VAL A 16 13.36 -20.36 -9.06
CA VAL A 16 12.53 -19.18 -9.29
C VAL A 16 12.60 -18.26 -8.07
N VAL A 17 13.00 -17.02 -8.33
CA VAL A 17 13.00 -15.92 -7.36
C VAL A 17 12.22 -14.76 -7.96
N VAL A 18 11.33 -14.19 -7.18
CA VAL A 18 10.56 -13.01 -7.54
C VAL A 18 11.09 -11.85 -6.72
N SER A 19 11.44 -10.73 -7.35
CA SER A 19 11.84 -9.50 -6.68
C SER A 19 10.86 -8.38 -7.01
N ASP A 20 10.64 -7.45 -6.09
CA ASP A 20 9.76 -6.30 -6.29
C ASP A 20 10.41 -5.05 -5.69
N SER A 21 10.55 -4.00 -6.49
CA SER A 21 11.25 -2.77 -6.13
C SER A 21 10.29 -1.59 -6.18
N PHE A 22 10.12 -0.91 -5.05
CA PHE A 22 9.27 0.25 -4.86
C PHE A 22 10.09 1.53 -4.98
N SER A 23 9.52 2.52 -5.68
CA SER A 23 9.99 3.89 -5.70
C SER A 23 8.99 4.77 -4.97
N ILE A 24 9.39 5.23 -3.78
CA ILE A 24 8.61 6.13 -2.93
C ILE A 24 9.24 7.53 -3.03
N PRO A 25 8.46 8.56 -3.40
CA PRO A 25 8.97 9.92 -3.58
C PRO A 25 9.72 10.45 -2.34
N GLY A 26 10.73 11.29 -2.57
CA GLY A 26 11.45 11.94 -1.48
C GLY A 26 10.52 12.82 -0.62
N GLY A 27 10.71 12.79 0.70
CA GLY A 27 9.86 13.52 1.65
C GLY A 27 8.55 12.80 2.00
N ASP A 28 8.30 11.62 1.43
CA ASP A 28 7.17 10.76 1.75
C ASP A 28 7.51 9.81 2.92
N ASN A 29 6.61 9.71 3.90
CA ASN A 29 6.79 8.89 5.10
C ASN A 29 6.68 7.38 4.84
N GLY A 30 6.24 6.97 3.65
CA GLY A 30 6.30 5.59 3.20
C GLY A 30 5.05 4.74 3.42
N LEU A 31 5.24 3.43 3.28
CA LEU A 31 4.22 2.39 3.43
C LEU A 31 4.64 1.40 4.52
N LEU A 32 3.76 1.13 5.48
CA LEU A 32 3.92 0.06 6.46
C LEU A 32 3.45 -1.27 5.87
N VAL A 33 4.29 -2.30 5.91
CA VAL A 33 3.92 -3.66 5.54
C VAL A 33 3.12 -4.31 6.66
N LEU A 34 1.88 -4.71 6.37
CA LEU A 34 1.01 -5.39 7.31
C LEU A 34 1.11 -6.91 7.18
N SER A 35 1.25 -7.42 5.96
CA SER A 35 1.48 -8.83 5.71
C SER A 35 2.06 -9.06 4.32
N ILE A 36 2.74 -10.20 4.17
CA ILE A 36 3.17 -10.75 2.89
C ILE A 36 2.92 -12.25 2.88
N SER A 37 2.31 -12.76 1.81
CA SER A 37 1.93 -14.16 1.69
C SER A 37 2.12 -14.64 0.25
N PRO A 38 3.15 -15.45 -0.04
CA PRO A 38 3.23 -16.20 -1.30
C PRO A 38 2.20 -17.34 -1.29
N SER A 39 1.61 -17.66 -2.45
CA SER A 39 0.65 -18.77 -2.58
C SER A 39 1.32 -20.14 -2.77
N LYS A 40 2.59 -20.17 -3.19
CA LYS A 40 3.35 -21.41 -3.35
C LYS A 40 3.79 -21.95 -1.99
N ALA A 41 3.44 -23.20 -1.69
CA ALA A 41 3.90 -23.86 -0.47
C ALA A 41 5.43 -23.94 -0.44
N GLY A 42 6.02 -23.60 0.71
CA GLY A 42 7.48 -23.56 0.89
C GLY A 42 8.18 -22.32 0.34
N ALA A 43 7.45 -21.43 -0.35
CA ALA A 43 8.00 -20.14 -0.73
C ALA A 43 8.13 -19.22 0.49
N SER A 44 9.16 -18.38 0.47
CA SER A 44 9.44 -17.43 1.57
C SER A 44 9.92 -16.11 1.01
N CYS A 45 9.64 -15.02 1.72
CA CYS A 45 10.04 -13.67 1.35
C CYS A 45 10.97 -13.08 2.40
N ASN A 46 11.94 -12.27 1.98
CA ASN A 46 12.91 -11.61 2.86
C ASN A 46 12.39 -10.32 3.53
N ILE A 47 11.08 -10.08 3.44
CA ILE A 47 10.40 -8.95 4.07
C ILE A 47 9.33 -9.47 5.03
N THR A 48 9.07 -8.72 6.10
CA THR A 48 8.15 -9.11 7.17
C THR A 48 7.17 -7.98 7.49
N ALA A 49 6.06 -8.35 8.13
CA ALA A 49 5.13 -7.38 8.72
C ALA A 49 5.87 -6.46 9.71
N GLY A 50 5.52 -5.18 9.71
CA GLY A 50 6.21 -4.14 10.49
C GLY A 50 7.32 -3.42 9.71
N THR A 51 7.78 -3.96 8.57
CA THR A 51 8.74 -3.26 7.71
C THR A 51 8.13 -1.96 7.17
N VAL A 52 8.90 -0.87 7.15
CA VAL A 52 8.50 0.38 6.52
C VAL A 52 9.28 0.54 5.21
N LEU A 53 8.54 0.72 4.12
CA LEU A 53 9.11 1.02 2.80
C LEU A 53 9.25 2.54 2.65
N THR A 54 10.45 3.01 2.34
CA THR A 54 10.76 4.42 2.06
C THR A 54 11.81 4.53 0.96
N GLY A 55 11.80 5.63 0.19
CA GLY A 55 12.77 5.85 -0.89
C GLY A 55 12.79 4.70 -1.90
N ALA A 56 13.99 4.18 -2.19
CA ALA A 56 14.17 2.97 -2.98
C ALA A 56 14.17 1.73 -2.06
N ALA A 57 13.04 1.06 -1.97
CA ALA A 57 12.88 -0.14 -1.14
C ALA A 57 12.61 -1.36 -2.03
N SER A 58 13.07 -2.55 -1.63
CA SER A 58 12.80 -3.78 -2.39
C SER A 58 12.65 -4.99 -1.48
N TYR A 59 11.96 -6.01 -1.98
CA TYR A 59 11.92 -7.34 -1.37
C TYR A 59 12.11 -8.42 -2.43
N SER A 60 12.46 -9.62 -1.99
CA SER A 60 12.51 -10.81 -2.81
C SER A 60 11.85 -12.00 -2.12
N CYS A 61 11.30 -12.89 -2.93
CA CYS A 61 10.67 -14.13 -2.51
C CYS A 61 11.27 -15.30 -3.28
N THR A 62 11.82 -16.27 -2.56
CA THR A 62 12.24 -17.54 -3.12
C THR A 62 11.01 -18.43 -3.31
N VAL A 63 10.72 -18.80 -4.55
CA VAL A 63 9.55 -19.61 -4.92
C VAL A 63 9.93 -21.08 -5.13
N GLY A 64 11.14 -21.33 -5.62
CA GLY A 64 11.63 -22.68 -5.88
C GLY A 64 11.31 -23.15 -7.30
N THR A 65 10.47 -24.18 -7.45
CA THR A 65 10.15 -24.76 -8.75
C THR A 65 8.72 -24.44 -9.19
N MET A 66 8.54 -24.12 -10.47
CA MET A 66 7.23 -23.91 -11.08
C MET A 66 7.05 -24.82 -12.29
N ALA A 67 6.03 -25.68 -12.26
CA ALA A 67 5.67 -26.54 -13.38
C ALA A 67 5.23 -25.72 -14.61
N ASN A 68 5.28 -26.33 -15.80
CA ASN A 68 4.77 -25.68 -17.01
C ASN A 68 3.29 -25.29 -16.82
N GLY A 69 2.96 -24.04 -17.12
CA GLY A 69 1.63 -23.48 -17.00
C GLY A 69 1.23 -23.04 -15.59
N GLU A 70 2.05 -23.34 -14.57
CA GLU A 70 1.75 -23.01 -13.17
C GLU A 70 1.67 -21.50 -12.96
N VAL A 71 0.61 -21.06 -12.28
CA VAL A 71 0.39 -19.67 -11.87
C VAL A 71 0.53 -19.59 -10.37
N GLN A 72 1.28 -18.61 -9.89
CA GLN A 72 1.44 -18.33 -8.47
C GLN A 72 1.32 -16.82 -8.23
N THR A 73 1.07 -16.47 -6.97
CA THR A 73 0.88 -15.09 -6.54
C THR A 73 1.68 -14.78 -5.28
N ILE A 74 1.98 -13.50 -5.09
CA ILE A 74 2.42 -12.93 -3.82
C ILE A 74 1.42 -11.83 -3.46
N THR A 75 0.75 -11.99 -2.32
CA THR A 75 -0.17 -10.99 -1.79
C THR A 75 0.53 -10.18 -0.71
N MET A 76 0.59 -8.87 -0.89
CA MET A 76 1.18 -7.94 0.06
C MET A 76 0.14 -6.92 0.50
N VAL A 77 -0.08 -6.81 1.80
CA VAL A 77 -0.96 -5.79 2.38
C VAL A 77 -0.08 -4.70 2.98
N THR A 78 -0.32 -3.47 2.58
CA THR A 78 0.40 -2.29 3.06
C THR A 78 -0.57 -1.19 3.48
N ARG A 79 -0.13 -0.34 4.40
CA ARG A 79 -0.84 0.86 4.83
C ARG A 79 0.04 2.09 4.59
N PRO A 80 -0.42 3.11 3.86
CA PRO A 80 0.31 4.37 3.76
C PRO A 80 0.46 5.00 5.14
N LEU A 81 1.67 5.42 5.48
CA LEU A 81 1.92 6.16 6.72
C LEU A 81 1.37 7.58 6.60
N TYR A 82 1.06 8.21 7.75
CA TYR A 82 0.59 9.59 7.78
C TYR A 82 1.55 10.51 7.02
N GLN A 83 1.03 11.43 6.22
CA GLN A 83 1.80 12.42 5.45
C GLN A 83 1.25 13.82 5.71
N PRO A 84 2.07 14.81 6.12
CA PRO A 84 1.65 16.19 6.26
C PRO A 84 1.02 16.75 4.97
N GLY A 85 -0.03 17.56 5.11
CA GLY A 85 -0.73 18.17 3.97
C GLY A 85 -1.66 17.23 3.20
N ASN A 86 -1.62 15.91 3.46
CA ASN A 86 -2.58 14.94 2.92
C ASN A 86 -2.72 15.01 1.38
N ALA A 87 -1.61 15.28 0.68
CA ALA A 87 -1.60 15.27 -0.77
C ALA A 87 -1.86 13.85 -1.30
N GLY A 88 -2.35 13.77 -2.54
CA GLY A 88 -2.41 12.49 -3.26
C GLY A 88 -1.00 11.96 -3.46
N ARG A 89 -0.80 10.67 -3.23
CA ARG A 89 0.50 10.00 -3.32
C ARG A 89 0.45 8.92 -4.39
N SER A 90 1.59 8.69 -5.02
CA SER A 90 1.76 7.69 -6.05
C SER A 90 3.06 6.94 -5.81
N PHE A 91 2.98 5.62 -5.72
CA PHE A 91 4.13 4.75 -5.53
C PHE A 91 4.22 3.82 -6.73
N SER A 92 5.34 3.80 -7.43
CA SER A 92 5.57 2.80 -8.45
C SER A 92 6.28 1.60 -7.85
N ASN A 93 5.96 0.41 -8.35
CA ASN A 93 6.71 -0.79 -8.06
C ASN A 93 7.02 -1.54 -9.35
N THR A 94 8.21 -2.12 -9.44
CA THR A 94 8.63 -2.97 -10.56
C THR A 94 8.98 -4.34 -10.02
N ALA A 95 8.16 -5.31 -10.41
CA ALA A 95 8.39 -6.70 -10.08
C ALA A 95 9.17 -7.38 -11.21
N SER A 96 10.14 -8.21 -10.85
CA SER A 96 10.94 -9.03 -11.76
C SER A 96 11.02 -10.49 -11.30
N VAL A 97 11.15 -11.40 -12.25
CA VAL A 97 11.36 -12.83 -12.00
C VAL A 97 12.74 -13.22 -12.53
N SER A 98 13.47 -14.01 -11.75
CA SER A 98 14.69 -14.68 -12.20
C SER A 98 14.57 -16.18 -11.93
N THR A 99 15.25 -16.97 -12.76
CA THR A 99 15.27 -18.44 -12.63
C THR A 99 16.69 -18.94 -12.94
N SER A 100 17.02 -20.15 -12.48
CA SER A 100 18.26 -20.84 -12.89
C SER A 100 18.07 -21.66 -14.17
N SER A 101 16.85 -21.70 -14.71
CA SER A 101 16.53 -22.41 -15.93
C SER A 101 16.93 -21.59 -17.16
N VAL A 102 17.28 -22.27 -18.24
CA VAL A 102 17.55 -21.60 -19.52
C VAL A 102 16.23 -21.14 -20.12
N GLU A 103 16.04 -19.83 -20.22
CA GLU A 103 14.79 -19.24 -20.73
C GLU A 103 14.79 -19.07 -22.25
N ASN A 104 15.97 -18.94 -22.86
CA ASN A 104 16.13 -18.93 -24.31
C ASN A 104 17.41 -19.67 -24.74
N PRO A 105 17.47 -20.16 -26.00
CA PRO A 105 18.62 -20.90 -26.50
C PRO A 105 19.96 -20.15 -26.48
N THR A 106 19.91 -18.81 -26.40
CA THR A 106 21.09 -17.92 -26.35
C THR A 106 21.56 -17.60 -24.93
N GLY A 107 20.93 -18.19 -23.89
CA GLY A 107 21.32 -18.05 -22.49
C GLY A 107 20.97 -16.71 -21.82
N GLY A 108 20.08 -15.91 -22.41
CA GLY A 108 19.67 -14.60 -21.87
C GLY A 108 18.33 -14.61 -21.13
N ASN A 109 18.11 -13.61 -20.27
CA ASN A 109 16.80 -13.27 -19.69
C ASN A 109 16.03 -12.39 -20.69
N ASN A 110 15.52 -12.99 -21.78
CA ASN A 110 14.67 -12.29 -22.76
C ASN A 110 13.18 -12.61 -22.56
N GLY A 111 12.78 -13.14 -21.40
CA GLY A 111 11.39 -13.38 -21.06
C GLY A 111 10.65 -12.09 -20.71
N ASN A 112 9.31 -12.13 -20.78
CA ASN A 112 8.44 -11.10 -20.18
C ASN A 112 8.43 -11.28 -18.65
N ASN A 113 9.58 -11.02 -18.05
CA ASN A 113 9.89 -11.32 -16.65
C ASN A 113 9.87 -10.08 -15.77
N SER A 114 9.45 -8.93 -16.28
CA SER A 114 9.38 -7.68 -15.52
C SER A 114 8.11 -6.92 -15.83
N LYS A 115 7.47 -6.36 -14.80
CA LYS A 115 6.30 -5.51 -14.95
C LYS A 115 6.26 -4.42 -13.90
N THR A 116 5.96 -3.20 -14.33
CA THR A 116 5.74 -2.05 -13.45
C THR A 116 4.26 -1.82 -13.22
N ALA A 117 3.91 -1.43 -11.99
CA ALA A 117 2.60 -0.95 -11.61
C ALA A 117 2.71 0.32 -10.78
N VAL A 118 1.59 1.04 -10.65
CA VAL A 118 1.49 2.26 -9.84
C VAL A 118 0.36 2.07 -8.82
N LEU A 119 0.68 2.27 -7.55
CA LEU A 119 -0.24 2.33 -6.44
C LEU A 119 -0.54 3.79 -6.12
N THR A 120 -1.79 4.22 -6.32
CA THR A 120 -2.25 5.56 -5.98
C THR A 120 -2.94 5.57 -4.62
N VAL A 121 -2.60 6.56 -3.80
CA VAL A 121 -3.27 6.87 -2.54
C VAL A 121 -3.89 8.24 -2.72
N LEU A 122 -5.21 8.29 -2.66
CA LEU A 122 -5.93 9.55 -2.77
C LEU A 122 -5.85 10.33 -1.44
N PRO A 123 -5.91 11.67 -1.49
CA PRO A 123 -6.10 12.48 -0.28
C PRO A 123 -7.25 11.94 0.56
N ALA A 124 -7.04 11.82 1.88
CA ALA A 124 -8.15 11.57 2.78
C ALA A 124 -9.07 12.80 2.80
N LEU A 125 -10.32 12.67 2.41
CA LEU A 125 -11.24 13.81 2.47
C LEU A 125 -11.73 13.97 3.91
N LEU A 126 -11.02 14.63 4.84
CA LEU A 126 -11.59 14.96 6.16
C LEU A 126 -11.92 16.45 6.23
N ASP A 127 -13.20 16.77 6.38
CA ASP A 127 -13.72 18.14 6.38
C ASP A 127 -14.62 18.28 7.62
N LEU A 128 -14.20 19.01 8.66
CA LEU A 128 -14.98 19.19 9.90
C LEU A 128 -15.27 20.68 10.09
N LEU A 129 -16.54 21.06 9.93
CA LEU A 129 -17.04 22.41 10.13
C LEU A 129 -17.70 22.53 11.50
N VAL A 130 -17.11 23.32 12.40
CA VAL A 130 -17.68 23.65 13.72
C VAL A 130 -18.26 25.05 13.67
N ASN A 131 -19.56 25.18 13.97
CA ASN A 131 -20.22 26.47 14.10
C ASN A 131 -20.82 26.61 15.51
N THR A 132 -20.50 27.71 16.18
CA THR A 132 -21.08 28.07 17.48
C THR A 132 -21.87 29.34 17.31
N THR A 133 -23.16 29.27 17.60
CA THR A 133 -24.05 30.43 17.58
C THR A 133 -24.59 30.66 18.98
N ASP A 134 -24.43 31.88 19.48
CA ASP A 134 -25.15 32.35 20.64
C ASP A 134 -26.62 32.53 20.24
N LEU A 135 -27.52 31.94 21.02
CA LEU A 135 -28.95 31.99 20.73
C LEU A 135 -29.61 33.21 21.39
N VAL A 136 -29.01 33.81 22.42
CA VAL A 136 -29.52 35.00 23.11
C VAL A 136 -28.35 35.85 23.62
N ASP A 137 -28.15 37.05 23.06
CA ASP A 137 -27.15 38.03 23.52
C ASP A 137 -27.70 39.46 23.38
N PRO A 138 -27.70 40.32 24.43
CA PRO A 138 -27.26 40.06 25.81
C PRO A 138 -28.30 39.32 26.65
N VAL A 139 -27.84 38.38 27.49
CA VAL A 139 -28.70 37.69 28.47
C VAL A 139 -28.83 38.51 29.76
N PRO A 140 -30.03 38.96 30.14
CA PRO A 140 -30.24 39.66 31.41
C PRO A 140 -30.13 38.72 32.62
N TYR A 141 -29.50 39.21 33.69
CA TYR A 141 -29.28 38.47 34.93
C TYR A 141 -30.47 38.54 35.91
N PHE A 142 -30.90 37.39 36.41
CA PHE A 142 -31.90 37.17 37.45
C PHE A 142 -31.38 36.10 38.42
N SER A 143 -31.32 36.43 39.71
CA SER A 143 -30.81 35.53 40.75
C SER A 143 -31.56 34.20 40.77
N GLY A 144 -30.82 33.09 40.61
CA GLY A 144 -31.36 31.73 40.63
C GLY A 144 -32.11 31.27 39.37
N SER A 145 -32.17 32.08 38.29
CA SER A 145 -32.93 31.70 37.08
C SER A 145 -32.35 32.20 35.74
N THR A 146 -31.12 32.71 35.72
CA THR A 146 -30.41 32.99 34.45
C THR A 146 -29.71 31.75 33.93
N TRP A 147 -29.92 31.47 32.65
CA TRP A 147 -29.28 30.38 31.92
C TRP A 147 -28.64 30.95 30.65
N LEU A 148 -27.46 30.43 30.30
CA LEU A 148 -26.78 30.73 29.04
C LEU A 148 -26.94 29.53 28.10
N ASP A 149 -27.53 29.76 26.94
CA ASP A 149 -27.81 28.70 25.97
C ASP A 149 -26.92 28.88 24.73
N TYR A 150 -25.89 28.04 24.62
CA TYR A 150 -25.06 27.93 23.43
C TYR A 150 -25.47 26.73 22.59
N ARG A 151 -25.55 26.92 21.27
CA ARG A 151 -25.66 25.81 20.33
C ARG A 151 -24.34 25.63 19.61
N VAL A 152 -23.69 24.49 19.86
CA VAL A 152 -22.52 24.03 19.11
C VAL A 152 -22.97 22.98 18.10
N ARG A 153 -22.73 23.23 16.82
CA ARG A 153 -22.96 22.26 15.75
C ARG A 153 -21.63 21.88 15.12
N VAL A 154 -21.22 20.64 15.32
CA VAL A 154 -20.08 20.01 14.63
C VAL A 154 -20.62 19.24 13.43
N THR A 155 -20.14 19.54 12.23
CA THR A 155 -20.53 18.83 11.01
C THR A 155 -19.29 18.23 10.36
N ASN A 156 -19.28 16.90 10.17
CA ASN A 156 -18.27 16.23 9.37
C ASN A 156 -18.72 16.16 7.91
N ILE A 157 -18.14 16.99 7.07
CA ILE A 157 -18.33 17.07 5.62
C ILE A 157 -17.31 16.21 4.83
N GLY A 158 -16.44 15.42 5.50
CA GLY A 158 -15.54 14.48 4.82
C GLY A 158 -15.29 13.14 5.54
N PRO A 159 -15.00 12.02 4.85
CA PRO A 159 -14.57 10.78 5.49
C PRO A 159 -13.17 10.82 6.16
N SER A 160 -13.08 10.43 7.45
CA SER A 160 -11.83 10.04 8.12
C SER A 160 -11.55 8.55 7.96
N TYR A 161 -10.30 8.09 7.93
CA TYR A 161 -9.97 6.75 8.45
C TYR A 161 -8.57 6.68 9.08
N GLY A 162 -8.55 6.34 10.38
CA GLY A 162 -7.39 5.79 11.08
C GLY A 162 -7.20 4.30 10.82
#